data_AF-A0A4Y2UV07-F1
#
_entry.id   AF-A0A4Y2UV07-F1
#
_cell.length_a   1.000
_cell.length_b   1.000
_cell.length_c   1.000
_cell.angle_alpha   90.00
_cell.angle_beta   90.00
_cell.angle_gamma   90.00
#
_symmetry.space_group_name_H-M   'P 1'
#
loop_
_entity.id
_entity.type
_entity.pdbx_description
1 polymer ?
#
loop_
_entity_poly.entity_id
_entity_poly.type
_entity_poly.pdbx_seq_one_letter_code
_entity_poly.pdbx_strand_id
1 'polypeptide(L)'
;MVLIERQLQNAVNKLVAWCNNNGHAISPEKSRCVHFCRKRSIHLDPVIHINNVSIPVVDDIRFLGVIFDCKLAFLSHILHLRKKCERSLNILKVLSRTSWGADRTSLLRIYQVVILSRIDYGCMVYGSALPTVLRRLDTIHHSALRICSGAFRTSPVESLYVICHQLPLHLRRQKNFRLVFFQRTVCAKAPHKSVKVAS
;
A
#
# COMPACT_ATOMS: atom_id res chain seq x y z
N MET A 1 -23.25 12.69 -16.39
CA MET A 1 -22.67 11.32 -16.34
C MET A 1 -22.51 10.70 -17.72
N VAL A 2 -23.55 10.76 -18.57
CA VAL A 2 -23.55 10.19 -19.94
C VAL A 2 -22.31 10.52 -20.79
N LEU A 3 -21.78 11.75 -20.73
CA LEU A 3 -20.59 12.12 -21.51
C LEU A 3 -19.31 11.41 -21.01
N ILE A 4 -19.14 11.28 -19.70
CA ILE A 4 -17.98 10.61 -19.09
C ILE A 4 -18.06 9.12 -19.36
N GLU A 5 -19.24 8.52 -19.19
CA GLU A 5 -19.48 7.11 -19.48
C GLU A 5 -19.17 6.78 -20.95
N ARG A 6 -19.64 7.61 -21.89
CA ARG A 6 -19.33 7.44 -23.32
C ARG A 6 -17.83 7.56 -23.61
N GLN A 7 -17.14 8.52 -22.99
CA GLN A 7 -15.69 8.67 -23.15
C GLN A 7 -14.92 7.46 -22.58
N LEU A 8 -15.32 6.98 -21.40
CA LEU A 8 -14.76 5.78 -20.78
C LEU A 8 -14.99 4.55 -21.65
N GLN A 9 -16.22 4.34 -22.14
CA GLN A 9 -16.56 3.23 -23.02
C GLN A 9 -15.73 3.27 -24.32
N ASN A 10 -15.56 4.45 -24.93
CA ASN A 10 -14.72 4.60 -26.10
C ASN A 10 -13.24 4.27 -25.82
N ALA A 11 -12.71 4.66 -24.65
CA ALA A 11 -11.35 4.32 -24.25
C ALA A 11 -11.19 2.81 -24.02
N VAL A 12 -12.17 2.17 -23.37
CA VAL A 12 -12.21 0.72 -23.17
C VAL A 12 -12.28 -0.03 -24.50
N ASN A 13 -13.11 0.42 -25.44
CA ASN A 13 -13.21 -0.18 -26.77
C ASN A 13 -11.87 -0.11 -27.53
N LYS A 14 -11.17 1.02 -27.46
CA LYS A 14 -9.82 1.17 -28.04
C LYS A 14 -8.81 0.25 -27.38
N LEU A 15 -8.88 0.11 -26.05
CA LEU A 15 -8.00 -0.79 -25.30
C LEU A 15 -8.25 -2.25 -25.69
N VAL A 16 -9.51 -2.68 -25.80
CA VAL A 16 -9.89 -4.04 -26.23
C VAL A 16 -9.38 -4.31 -27.65
N ALA A 17 -9.58 -3.37 -28.57
CA ALA A 17 -9.08 -3.50 -29.95
C ALA A 17 -7.55 -3.61 -29.98
N TRP A 18 -6.84 -2.80 -29.21
CA TRP A 18 -5.38 -2.86 -29.10
C TRP A 18 -4.92 -4.21 -28.50
N CYS A 19 -5.57 -4.69 -27.43
CA CYS A 19 -5.23 -5.98 -26.83
C CYS A 19 -5.41 -7.12 -27.83
N ASN A 20 -6.53 -7.15 -28.57
CA ASN A 20 -6.79 -8.15 -29.58
C ASN A 20 -5.74 -8.14 -30.70
N ASN A 21 -5.34 -6.95 -31.17
CA ASN A 21 -4.30 -6.79 -32.19
C ASN A 21 -2.92 -7.27 -31.71
N ASN A 22 -2.65 -7.24 -30.40
CA ASN A 22 -1.39 -7.69 -29.81
C ASN A 22 -1.48 -9.11 -29.22
N GLY A 23 -2.54 -9.88 -29.49
CA GLY A 23 -2.69 -11.24 -29.01
C GLY A 23 -3.00 -11.38 -27.51
N HIS A 24 -3.52 -10.33 -26.88
CA HIS A 24 -3.95 -10.33 -25.48
C HIS A 24 -5.47 -10.33 -25.36
N ALA A 25 -6.02 -11.18 -24.50
CA ALA A 25 -7.46 -11.23 -24.20
C ALA A 25 -7.76 -10.63 -22.81
N ILE A 26 -8.71 -9.69 -22.76
CA ILE A 26 -9.20 -9.11 -21.50
C ILE A 26 -10.33 -9.98 -20.96
N SER A 27 -10.24 -10.39 -19.69
CA SER A 27 -11.30 -11.14 -18.99
C SER A 27 -12.28 -10.17 -18.30
N PRO A 28 -13.56 -10.11 -18.73
CA PRO A 28 -14.56 -9.26 -18.10
C PRO A 28 -14.81 -9.63 -16.64
N GLU A 29 -14.79 -10.93 -16.31
CA GLU A 29 -15.04 -11.45 -14.95
C GLU A 29 -14.02 -10.98 -13.91
N LYS A 30 -12.75 -10.86 -14.33
CA LYS A 30 -11.64 -10.35 -13.51
C LYS A 30 -11.58 -8.83 -13.48
N SER A 31 -12.27 -8.17 -14.41
CA SER A 31 -12.30 -6.72 -14.52
C SER A 31 -13.27 -6.14 -13.51
N ARG A 32 -12.88 -5.05 -12.87
CA ARG A 32 -13.69 -4.33 -11.88
C ARG A 32 -13.54 -2.83 -12.15
N CYS A 33 -14.63 -2.09 -11.99
CA CYS A 33 -14.61 -0.64 -12.10
C CYS A 33 -14.63 -0.04 -10.69
N VAL A 34 -13.81 0.99 -10.45
CA VAL A 34 -13.88 1.78 -9.22
C VAL A 34 -14.00 3.24 -9.60
N HIS A 35 -15.07 3.87 -9.13
CA HIS A 35 -15.29 5.29 -9.33
C HIS A 35 -14.72 6.06 -8.13
N PHE A 36 -13.59 6.73 -8.34
CA PHE A 36 -12.95 7.51 -7.28
C PHE A 36 -13.64 8.87 -7.11
N CYS A 37 -14.38 9.04 -6.02
CA CYS A 37 -15.13 10.26 -5.75
C CYS A 37 -15.25 10.52 -4.23
N ARG A 38 -15.08 11.79 -3.82
CA ARG A 38 -15.27 12.24 -2.42
C ARG A 38 -16.58 13.01 -2.22
N LYS A 39 -17.39 13.17 -3.26
CA LYS A 39 -18.68 13.87 -3.15
C LYS A 39 -19.65 13.03 -2.34
N ARG A 40 -20.38 13.69 -1.44
CA ARG A 40 -21.43 13.07 -0.60
C ARG A 40 -22.79 12.98 -1.31
N SER A 41 -22.92 13.58 -2.49
CA SER A 41 -24.14 13.51 -3.30
C SER A 41 -24.31 12.11 -3.88
N ILE A 42 -25.55 11.63 -3.98
CA ILE A 42 -25.89 10.43 -4.73
C ILE A 42 -25.47 10.65 -6.18
N HIS A 43 -24.66 9.75 -6.70
CA HIS A 43 -24.16 9.80 -8.07
C HIS A 43 -24.30 8.40 -8.66
N LEU A 44 -24.82 8.32 -9.88
CA LEU A 44 -25.09 7.04 -10.54
C LEU A 44 -23.77 6.40 -10.97
N ASP A 45 -23.59 5.11 -10.69
CA ASP A 45 -22.37 4.46 -11.13
C ASP A 45 -22.31 4.34 -12.66
N PRO A 46 -21.14 4.56 -13.28
CA PRO A 46 -21.01 4.42 -14.73
C PRO A 46 -21.17 2.95 -15.13
N VAL A 47 -21.95 2.68 -16.17
CA VAL A 47 -22.10 1.33 -16.70
C VAL A 47 -21.11 1.13 -17.85
N ILE A 48 -20.10 0.29 -17.63
CA ILE A 48 -19.06 0.01 -18.62
C ILE A 48 -19.17 -1.44 -19.05
N HIS A 49 -19.04 -1.69 -20.36
CA HIS A 49 -19.11 -3.01 -20.95
C HIS A 49 -17.75 -3.41 -21.56
N ILE A 50 -17.33 -4.65 -21.35
CA ILE A 50 -16.22 -5.29 -22.08
C ILE A 50 -16.80 -6.53 -22.76
N ASN A 51 -16.64 -6.64 -24.07
CA ASN A 51 -17.18 -7.76 -24.87
C ASN A 51 -18.68 -8.02 -24.57
N ASN A 52 -19.49 -6.96 -24.51
CA ASN A 52 -20.91 -6.97 -24.14
C ASN A 52 -21.24 -7.48 -22.71
N VAL A 53 -20.23 -7.67 -21.84
CA VAL A 53 -20.44 -8.01 -20.43
C VAL A 53 -20.27 -6.74 -19.58
N SER A 54 -21.25 -6.45 -18.71
CA SER A 54 -21.18 -5.31 -17.79
C SER A 54 -20.15 -5.57 -16.68
N ILE A 55 -19.27 -4.60 -16.47
CA ILE A 55 -18.27 -4.66 -15.40
C ILE A 55 -18.93 -4.22 -14.10
N PRO A 56 -18.84 -5.00 -13.01
CA PRO A 56 -19.36 -4.56 -11.73
C PRO A 56 -18.51 -3.42 -11.16
N VAL A 57 -19.20 -2.38 -10.70
CA VAL A 57 -18.60 -1.29 -9.94
C VAL A 57 -18.44 -1.73 -8.49
N VAL A 58 -17.25 -1.53 -7.93
CA VAL A 58 -16.90 -1.93 -6.56
C VAL A 58 -16.32 -0.74 -5.80
N ASP A 59 -16.56 -0.68 -4.50
CA ASP A 59 -16.03 0.38 -3.64
C ASP A 59 -14.54 0.22 -3.36
N ASP A 60 -14.08 -1.02 -3.20
CA ASP A 60 -12.71 -1.35 -2.86
C ASP A 60 -12.09 -2.29 -3.91
N ILE A 61 -10.90 -1.94 -4.41
CA ILE A 61 -10.12 -2.81 -5.32
C ILE A 61 -8.70 -2.99 -4.82
N ARG A 62 -8.17 -4.21 -4.99
CA ARG A 62 -6.78 -4.51 -4.67
C ARG A 62 -5.93 -4.41 -5.92
N PHE A 63 -4.95 -3.50 -5.90
CA PHE A 63 -4.00 -3.31 -6.99
C PHE A 63 -2.57 -3.31 -6.43
N LEU A 64 -1.70 -4.16 -6.99
CA LEU A 64 -0.32 -4.36 -6.55
C LEU A 64 -0.18 -4.50 -5.03
N GLY A 65 -1.08 -5.28 -4.42
CA GLY A 65 -1.05 -5.54 -2.97
C GLY A 65 -1.63 -4.42 -2.08
N VAL A 66 -1.89 -3.22 -2.60
CA VAL A 66 -2.55 -2.10 -1.93
C VAL A 66 -4.06 -2.14 -2.20
N ILE A 67 -4.87 -1.75 -1.23
CA ILE A 67 -6.33 -1.67 -1.39
C ILE A 67 -6.69 -0.20 -1.59
N PHE A 68 -7.38 0.10 -2.68
CA PHE A 68 -7.87 1.43 -3.01
C PHE A 68 -9.36 1.46 -2.77
N ASP A 69 -9.78 2.38 -1.92
CA ASP A 69 -11.19 2.68 -1.67
C ASP A 69 -11.67 3.80 -2.61
N CYS A 70 -12.96 3.82 -2.91
CA CYS A 70 -13.60 4.80 -3.78
C CYS A 70 -13.35 6.26 -3.32
N LYS A 71 -13.09 6.47 -2.02
CA LYS A 71 -12.78 7.80 -1.45
C LYS A 71 -11.27 8.12 -1.40
N LEU A 72 -10.41 7.15 -1.71
CA LEU A 72 -8.95 7.24 -1.52
C LEU A 72 -8.58 7.71 -0.10
N ALA A 73 -9.31 7.21 0.91
CA ALA A 73 -9.04 7.44 2.34
C ALA A 73 -8.15 6.33 2.93
N PHE A 74 -8.00 5.20 2.24
CA PHE A 74 -7.17 4.04 2.58
C PHE A 74 -7.48 3.38 3.93
N LEU A 75 -8.66 3.60 4.50
CA LEU A 75 -9.05 3.00 5.78
C LEU A 75 -9.08 1.47 5.69
N SER A 76 -9.73 0.92 4.66
CA SER A 76 -9.80 -0.52 4.40
C SER A 76 -8.40 -1.13 4.27
N HIS A 77 -7.50 -0.45 3.57
CA HIS A 77 -6.11 -0.88 3.42
C HIS A 77 -5.37 -0.93 4.76
N ILE A 78 -5.45 0.13 5.55
CA ILE A 78 -4.73 0.24 6.82
C ILE A 78 -5.25 -0.78 7.84
N LEU A 79 -6.56 -1.04 7.87
CA LEU A 79 -7.15 -2.08 8.71
C LEU A 79 -6.65 -3.48 8.31
N HIS A 80 -6.64 -3.78 7.02
CA HIS A 80 -6.12 -5.05 6.51
C HIS A 80 -4.62 -5.22 6.79
N LEU A 81 -3.83 -4.16 6.59
CA LEU A 81 -2.40 -4.13 6.87
C LEU A 81 -2.14 -4.35 8.36
N ARG A 82 -2.87 -3.63 9.24
CA ARG A 82 -2.79 -3.80 10.69
C ARG A 82 -3.03 -5.26 11.09
N LYS A 83 -4.12 -5.88 10.61
CA LYS A 83 -4.45 -7.28 10.92
C LYS A 83 -3.34 -8.25 10.50
N LYS A 84 -2.71 -8.02 9.35
CA LYS A 84 -1.54 -8.82 8.91
C LYS A 84 -0.33 -8.61 9.82
N CYS A 85 -0.06 -7.37 10.21
CA CYS A 85 1.05 -7.07 11.11
C CYS A 85 0.79 -7.61 12.53
N GLU A 86 -0.45 -7.64 13.02
CA GLU A 86 -0.82 -8.25 14.31
C GLU A 86 -0.50 -9.75 14.36
N ARG A 87 -0.78 -10.47 13.26
CA ARG A 87 -0.36 -11.89 13.15
C ARG A 87 1.16 -12.04 13.24
N SER A 88 1.89 -11.13 12.63
CA SER A 88 3.36 -11.14 12.65
C SER A 88 3.93 -10.74 14.02
N LEU A 89 3.24 -9.84 14.74
CA LEU A 89 3.56 -9.53 16.13
C LEU A 89 3.41 -10.77 17.01
N ASN A 90 2.41 -11.61 16.78
CA ASN A 90 2.26 -12.84 17.58
C ASN A 90 3.45 -13.79 17.38
N ILE A 91 3.99 -13.89 16.17
CA ILE A 91 5.25 -14.63 15.91
C ILE A 91 6.39 -14.01 16.72
N LEU A 92 6.53 -12.68 16.67
CA LEU A 92 7.57 -11.97 17.41
C LEU A 92 7.47 -12.19 18.93
N LYS A 93 6.25 -12.24 19.49
CA LYS A 93 6.00 -12.56 20.91
C LYS A 93 6.44 -13.98 21.29
N VAL A 94 6.23 -14.95 20.40
CA VAL A 94 6.67 -16.33 20.63
C VAL A 94 8.20 -16.41 20.62
N LEU A 95 8.84 -15.68 19.71
CA LEU A 95 10.30 -15.63 19.62
C LEU A 95 10.96 -14.86 20.76
N SER A 96 10.24 -13.97 21.44
CA SER A 96 10.79 -13.14 22.53
C SER A 96 10.69 -13.78 23.92
N ARG A 97 10.39 -15.08 24.03
CA ARG A 97 10.22 -15.74 25.34
C ARG A 97 11.55 -15.89 26.07
N THR A 98 11.54 -15.75 27.40
CA THR A 98 12.78 -15.64 28.19
C THR A 98 13.61 -16.91 28.33
N SER A 99 13.03 -18.11 28.13
CA SER A 99 13.75 -19.38 28.33
C SER A 99 14.52 -19.87 27.10
N TRP A 100 14.03 -19.59 25.88
CA TRP A 100 14.61 -20.04 24.60
C TRP A 100 14.49 -18.97 23.51
N GLY A 101 14.34 -17.71 23.90
CA GLY A 101 14.05 -16.61 22.98
C GLY A 101 15.26 -16.16 22.18
N ALA A 102 14.96 -15.50 21.07
CA ALA A 102 15.97 -14.85 20.25
C ALA A 102 16.55 -13.63 20.97
N ASP A 103 17.81 -13.32 20.67
CA ASP A 103 18.46 -12.12 21.16
C ASP A 103 17.77 -10.86 20.62
N ARG A 104 17.98 -9.75 21.33
CA ARG A 104 17.38 -8.45 21.00
C ARG A 104 17.70 -8.00 19.57
N THR A 105 18.91 -8.23 19.07
CA THR A 105 19.29 -7.79 17.73
C THR A 105 18.59 -8.61 16.65
N SER A 106 18.47 -9.93 16.84
CA SER A 106 17.70 -10.78 15.93
C SER A 106 16.22 -10.43 15.96
N LEU A 107 15.62 -10.18 17.13
CA LEU A 107 14.23 -9.75 17.23
C LEU A 107 13.98 -8.44 16.47
N LEU A 108 14.87 -7.45 16.61
CA LEU A 108 14.78 -6.20 15.85
C LEU A 108 14.93 -6.41 14.35
N ARG A 109 15.85 -7.26 13.90
CA ARG A 109 15.99 -7.62 12.48
C ARG A 109 14.73 -8.29 11.93
N ILE A 110 14.17 -9.26 12.66
CA ILE A 110 12.93 -9.93 12.27
C ILE A 110 11.79 -8.93 12.18
N TYR A 111 11.65 -8.04 13.17
CA TYR A 111 10.67 -6.95 13.14
C TYR A 111 10.83 -6.08 11.88
N GLN A 112 12.05 -5.65 11.54
CA GLN A 112 12.32 -4.83 10.37
C GLN A 112 11.95 -5.56 9.07
N VAL A 113 12.38 -6.81 8.92
CA VAL A 113 12.18 -7.60 7.69
C VAL A 113 10.74 -8.05 7.51
N VAL A 114 9.99 -8.29 8.59
CA VAL A 114 8.65 -8.89 8.52
C VAL A 114 7.54 -7.85 8.67
N ILE A 115 7.65 -6.94 9.62
CA ILE A 115 6.59 -5.96 9.93
C ILE A 115 6.85 -4.66 9.19
N LEU A 116 8.06 -4.11 9.37
CA LEU A 116 8.38 -2.78 8.85
C LEU A 116 8.41 -2.75 7.32
N SER A 117 8.97 -3.78 6.68
CA SER A 117 8.95 -3.95 5.22
C SER A 117 7.53 -3.91 4.62
N ARG A 118 6.54 -4.51 5.30
CA ARG A 118 5.14 -4.53 4.84
C ARG A 118 4.47 -3.16 4.97
N ILE A 119 4.82 -2.42 6.02
CA ILE A 119 4.38 -1.03 6.20
C ILE A 119 5.06 -0.16 5.13
N ASP A 120 6.35 -0.30 4.92
CA ASP A 120 7.09 0.53 3.96
C ASP A 120 6.64 0.31 2.51
N TYR A 121 6.25 -0.91 2.12
CA TYR A 121 5.86 -1.24 0.74
C TYR A 121 4.78 -0.32 0.15
N GLY A 122 3.71 -0.06 0.91
CA GLY A 122 2.58 0.75 0.44
C GLY A 122 2.67 2.23 0.82
N CYS A 123 3.69 2.65 1.57
CA CYS A 123 3.63 3.93 2.28
C CYS A 123 3.62 5.15 1.36
N MET A 124 4.15 5.01 0.14
CA MET A 124 4.11 6.04 -0.90
C MET A 124 2.69 6.32 -1.39
N VAL A 125 1.81 5.31 -1.36
CA VAL A 125 0.45 5.38 -1.89
C VAL A 125 -0.50 5.82 -0.77
N TYR A 126 -0.59 5.04 0.30
CA TYR A 126 -1.51 5.33 1.40
C TYR A 126 -1.01 6.44 2.33
N GLY A 127 0.22 6.95 2.13
CA GLY A 127 0.79 8.03 2.95
C GLY A 127 -0.03 9.32 2.93
N SER A 128 -0.87 9.50 1.92
CA SER A 128 -1.84 10.59 1.78
C SER A 128 -3.09 10.47 2.66
N ALA A 129 -3.28 9.33 3.34
CA ALA A 129 -4.41 9.11 4.23
C ALA A 129 -4.40 10.05 5.44
N LEU A 130 -5.54 10.14 6.13
CA LEU A 130 -5.67 11.02 7.30
C LEU A 130 -4.74 10.55 8.45
N PRO A 131 -4.08 11.47 9.19
CA PRO A 131 -3.15 11.09 10.26
C PRO A 131 -3.78 10.20 11.34
N THR A 132 -5.09 10.33 11.61
CA THR A 132 -5.83 9.47 12.55
C THR A 132 -5.90 8.02 12.08
N VAL A 133 -6.03 7.79 10.77
CA VAL A 133 -6.03 6.45 10.18
C VAL A 133 -4.62 5.87 10.25
N LEU A 134 -3.61 6.66 9.90
CA LEU A 134 -2.22 6.26 9.91
C LEU A 134 -1.70 5.89 11.32
N ARG A 135 -2.16 6.62 12.35
CA ARG A 135 -1.83 6.34 13.76
C ARG A 135 -2.22 4.93 14.21
N ARG A 136 -3.13 4.25 13.51
CA ARG A 136 -3.47 2.85 13.80
C ARG A 136 -2.27 1.92 13.62
N LEU A 137 -1.34 2.23 12.71
CA LEU A 137 -0.10 1.45 12.51
C LEU A 137 0.95 1.73 13.59
N ASP A 138 0.93 2.91 14.21
CA ASP A 138 1.87 3.25 15.29
C ASP A 138 1.72 2.30 16.47
N THR A 139 0.48 1.86 16.77
CA THR A 139 0.22 0.87 17.84
C THR A 139 0.96 -0.44 17.63
N ILE A 140 1.06 -0.91 16.39
CA ILE A 140 1.80 -2.11 16.00
C ILE A 140 3.30 -1.88 16.17
N HIS A 141 3.77 -0.73 15.69
CA HIS A 141 5.17 -0.35 15.79
C HIS A 141 5.63 -0.29 17.26
N HIS A 142 4.91 0.43 18.13
CA HIS A 142 5.24 0.55 19.55
C HIS A 142 5.19 -0.81 20.26
N SER A 143 4.18 -1.63 19.94
CA SER A 143 4.08 -2.98 20.49
C SER A 143 5.28 -3.83 20.09
N ALA A 144 5.71 -3.77 18.82
CA ALA A 144 6.91 -4.48 18.36
C ALA A 144 8.16 -4.04 19.12
N LEU A 145 8.36 -2.73 19.27
CA LEU A 145 9.54 -2.19 19.96
C LEU A 145 9.60 -2.66 21.42
N ARG A 146 8.49 -2.66 22.14
CA ARG A 146 8.41 -3.17 23.53
C ARG A 146 8.75 -4.65 23.60
N ILE A 147 8.26 -5.45 22.66
CA ILE A 147 8.56 -6.89 22.60
C ILE A 147 10.06 -7.10 22.34
N CYS A 148 10.64 -6.39 21.37
CA CYS A 148 12.05 -6.54 21.04
C CYS A 148 12.99 -6.05 22.15
N SER A 149 12.63 -4.99 22.87
CA SER A 149 13.45 -4.44 23.95
C SER A 149 13.21 -5.08 25.31
N GLY A 150 12.14 -5.86 25.46
CA GLY A 150 11.70 -6.36 26.78
C GLY A 150 11.19 -5.26 27.71
N ALA A 151 10.90 -4.06 27.20
CA ALA A 151 10.47 -2.93 28.01
C ALA A 151 9.06 -3.10 28.58
N PHE A 152 8.82 -2.47 29.73
CA PHE A 152 7.49 -2.45 30.35
C PHE A 152 6.43 -1.86 29.41
N ARG A 153 5.17 -2.25 29.63
CA ARG A 153 4.03 -1.72 28.87
C ARG A 153 3.87 -0.19 29.03
N THR A 154 4.31 0.35 30.16
CA THR A 154 4.24 1.77 30.52
C THR A 154 5.45 2.60 30.07
N SER A 155 6.51 1.98 29.54
CA SER A 155 7.71 2.73 29.14
C SER A 155 7.39 3.81 28.10
N PRO A 156 7.97 5.02 28.18
CA PRO A 156 7.75 6.07 27.20
C PRO A 156 8.16 5.64 25.78
N VAL A 157 7.37 6.01 24.78
CA VAL A 157 7.62 5.62 23.38
C VAL A 157 8.90 6.24 22.82
N GLU A 158 9.19 7.49 23.18
CA GLU A 158 10.40 8.18 22.72
C GLU A 158 11.68 7.46 23.19
N SER A 159 11.70 6.96 24.42
CA SER A 159 12.80 6.14 24.92
C SER A 159 12.97 4.85 24.11
N LEU A 160 11.87 4.22 23.68
CA LEU A 160 11.93 2.99 22.86
C LEU A 160 12.59 3.25 21.50
N TYR A 161 12.32 4.40 20.87
CA TYR A 161 12.94 4.78 19.61
C TYR A 161 14.46 4.90 19.74
N VAL A 162 14.93 5.59 20.77
CA VAL A 162 16.36 5.76 21.05
C VAL A 162 17.01 4.42 21.33
N ILE A 163 16.44 3.65 22.26
CA ILE A 163 16.97 2.35 22.68
C ILE A 163 17.05 1.38 21.50
N CYS A 164 16.01 1.28 20.66
CA CYS A 164 15.94 0.34 19.54
C CYS A 164 16.54 0.86 18.23
N HIS A 165 17.08 2.08 18.23
CA HIS A 165 17.55 2.79 17.03
C HIS A 165 16.50 2.79 15.90
N GLN A 166 15.24 3.02 16.24
CA GLN A 166 14.13 3.05 15.29
C GLN A 166 13.54 4.46 15.21
N LEU A 167 13.08 4.83 14.01
CA LEU A 167 12.48 6.12 13.74
C LEU A 167 10.94 6.01 13.85
N PRO A 168 10.24 7.03 14.39
CA PRO A 168 8.79 7.11 14.30
C PRO A 168 8.27 6.88 12.87
N LEU A 169 7.15 6.18 12.71
CA LEU A 169 6.63 5.81 11.38
C LEU A 169 6.32 7.03 10.50
N HIS A 170 5.91 8.17 11.07
CA HIS A 170 5.65 9.38 10.29
C HIS A 170 6.93 9.93 9.64
N LEU A 171 8.02 10.04 10.41
CA LEU A 171 9.34 10.46 9.89
C LEU A 171 9.90 9.42 8.92
N ARG A 172 9.71 8.12 9.19
CA ARG A 172 10.15 7.05 8.29
C ARG A 172 9.47 7.16 6.92
N ARG A 173 8.16 7.41 6.89
CA ARG A 173 7.42 7.61 5.64
C ARG A 173 7.85 8.87 4.91
N GLN A 174 8.10 9.96 5.63
CA GLN A 174 8.65 11.18 5.03
C GLN A 174 10.04 10.94 4.41
N LYS A 175 10.90 10.18 5.10
CA LYS A 175 12.20 9.76 4.58
C LYS A 175 12.05 8.94 3.31
N ASN A 176 11.20 7.92 3.31
CA ASN A 176 10.94 7.07 2.13
C ASN A 176 10.40 7.89 0.96
N PHE A 177 9.47 8.81 1.22
CA PHE A 177 8.93 9.71 0.19
C PHE A 177 10.01 10.58 -0.45
N ARG A 178 10.86 11.20 0.36
CA ARG A 178 11.99 12.02 -0.12
C ARG A 178 12.99 11.19 -0.93
N LEU A 179 13.32 9.98 -0.48
CA LEU A 179 14.25 9.09 -1.20
C LEU A 179 13.73 8.70 -2.58
N VAL A 180 12.46 8.29 -2.68
CA VAL A 180 11.85 7.92 -3.97
C VAL A 180 11.74 9.13 -4.89
N PHE A 181 11.37 10.29 -4.35
CA PHE A 181 11.32 11.52 -5.13
C PHE A 181 12.70 11.89 -5.68
N PHE A 182 13.74 11.85 -4.84
CA PHE A 182 15.11 12.13 -5.25
C PHE A 182 15.61 11.14 -6.31
N GLN A 183 15.37 9.84 -6.14
CA GLN A 183 15.72 8.84 -7.15
C GLN A 183 15.04 9.14 -8.48
N ARG A 184 13.76 9.52 -8.48
CA ARG A 184 13.05 9.88 -9.71
C ARG A 184 13.60 11.12 -10.38
N THR A 185 13.91 12.18 -9.63
CA THR A 185 14.43 13.43 -10.21
C THR A 185 15.87 13.29 -10.72
N VAL A 186 16.69 12.47 -10.07
CA VAL A 186 18.06 12.18 -10.51
C VAL A 186 18.07 11.21 -11.69
N CYS A 187 17.32 10.11 -11.64
CA CYS A 187 17.26 9.14 -12.73
C CYS A 187 16.54 9.68 -13.97
N ALA A 188 15.55 10.57 -13.83
CA ALA A 188 14.87 11.20 -14.98
C ALA A 188 15.78 12.18 -15.76
N LYS A 189 16.93 12.57 -15.19
CA LYS A 189 17.95 13.38 -15.88
C LYS A 189 18.99 12.53 -16.63
N ALA A 190 18.95 11.20 -16.53
CA ALA A 190 19.81 10.36 -17.36
C ALA A 190 19.25 10.32 -18.79
N PRO A 191 20.00 10.72 -19.83
CA PRO A 191 19.52 10.61 -21.19
C PRO A 191 19.25 9.14 -21.53
N HIS A 192 18.02 8.85 -21.95
CA HIS A 192 17.66 7.57 -22.55
C HIS A 192 18.61 7.34 -23.74
N LYS A 193 19.62 6.48 -23.59
CA LYS A 193 20.33 5.93 -24.74
C LYS A 193 19.33 5.06 -25.49
N SER A 194 18.77 5.61 -26.56
CA SER A 194 18.00 4.86 -27.55
C SER A 194 18.87 3.71 -28.07
N VAL A 195 18.56 2.50 -27.63
CA VAL A 195 19.10 1.27 -28.21
C VAL A 195 18.55 1.21 -29.63
N LYS A 196 19.36 1.62 -30.61
CA LYS A 196 19.09 1.31 -32.02
C LYS A 196 19.22 -0.20 -32.16
N VAL A 197 18.08 -0.88 -32.30
CA VAL A 197 18.05 -2.26 -32.80
C VAL A 197 18.42 -2.15 -34.28
N ALA A 198 19.64 -2.56 -34.63
CA ALA A 198 20.03 -2.74 -36.01
C ALA A 198 19.41 -4.06 -36.50
N SER A 199 18.64 -3.99 -37.57
CA SER A 199 18.21 -5.10 -38.42
C SER A 199 18.42 -4.66 -39.86
#